data_AF-A0A947NNR7-F1
#
_entry.id   AF-A0A947NNR7-F1
#
_cell.length_a   1.000
_cell.length_b   1.000
_cell.length_c   1.000
_cell.angle_alpha   90.00
_cell.angle_beta   90.00
_cell.angle_gamma   90.00
#
_symmetry.space_group_name_H-M   'P 1'
#
loop_
_entity.id
_entity.type
_entity.pdbx_description
1 polymer ?
#
loop_
_entity_poly.entity_id
_entity_poly.type
_entity_poly.pdbx_seq_one_letter_code
_entity_poly.pdbx_strand_id
1 'polypeptide(L)'
;MNPPQIDKKFLIMLSLLLVLGLVMLTSASGPVAWQKFGDSYWYVKHQLFYGLLPGLVLFFLFSHIDYRVLRRLARPLFYLSLILLLLVFVPGIGAEWGTSKSWIGFFNF
;
A
#
# COMPACT_ATOMS: atom_id res chain seq x y z
N MET A 1 -16.42 25.53 -16.23
CA MET A 1 -15.81 24.52 -15.34
C MET A 1 -14.36 24.39 -15.76
N ASN A 2 -13.41 24.81 -14.91
CA ASN A 2 -11.98 24.69 -15.23
C ASN A 2 -11.63 23.19 -15.35
N PRO A 3 -10.82 22.79 -16.33
CA PRO A 3 -10.33 21.42 -16.38
C PRO A 3 -9.57 21.12 -15.09
N PRO A 4 -9.65 19.89 -14.54
CA PRO A 4 -8.86 19.51 -13.38
C PRO A 4 -7.38 19.75 -13.71
N GLN A 5 -6.79 20.77 -13.08
CA GLN A 5 -5.38 21.07 -13.27
C GLN A 5 -4.58 20.06 -12.46
N ILE A 6 -3.85 19.19 -13.16
CA ILE A 6 -2.94 18.24 -12.53
C ILE A 6 -1.78 19.04 -11.94
N ASP A 7 -1.63 18.99 -10.61
CA ASP A 7 -0.55 19.68 -9.92
C ASP A 7 0.78 18.94 -10.17
N LYS A 8 1.49 19.38 -11.21
CA LYS A 8 2.75 18.78 -11.65
C LYS A 8 3.81 18.80 -10.55
N LYS A 9 3.79 19.79 -9.64
CA LYS A 9 4.77 19.89 -8.55
C LYS A 9 4.57 18.76 -7.54
N PHE A 10 3.32 18.48 -7.18
CA PHE A 10 2.99 17.36 -6.31
C PHE A 10 3.44 16.03 -6.93
N LEU A 11 3.20 15.84 -8.22
CA LEU A 11 3.53 14.61 -8.93
C LEU A 11 5.05 14.36 -9.01
N ILE A 12 5.83 15.42 -9.24
CA ILE A 12 7.31 15.36 -9.22
C ILE A 12 7.82 15.01 -7.82
N MET A 13 7.28 15.66 -6.78
CA MET A 13 7.69 15.41 -5.40
C MET A 13 7.35 13.99 -4.95
N LEU A 14 6.17 13.48 -5.32
CA LEU A 14 5.76 12.09 -5.09
C LEU A 14 6.69 11.10 -5.79
N SER A 15 7.03 11.35 -7.07
CA SER A 15 7.94 10.50 -7.82
C SER A 15 9.34 10.46 -7.20
N LEU A 16 9.84 11.61 -6.73
CA LEU A 16 11.14 11.68 -6.04
C LEU A 16 11.12 10.88 -4.74
N LEU A 17 10.05 11.01 -3.96
CA LEU A 17 9.86 10.26 -2.72
C LEU A 17 9.84 8.75 -2.96
N LEU A 18 9.14 8.29 -4.01
CA LEU A 18 9.10 6.88 -4.39
C LEU A 18 10.49 6.35 -4.79
N VAL A 19 11.23 7.10 -5.60
CA VAL A 19 12.59 6.71 -6.02
C VAL A 19 13.53 6.65 -4.81
N LEU A 20 13.51 7.65 -3.94
CA LEU A 20 14.31 7.65 -2.71
C LEU A 20 13.94 6.49 -1.78
N GLY A 21 12.65 6.20 -1.63
CA GLY A 21 12.17 5.06 -0.85
C GLY A 21 12.66 3.72 -1.41
N LEU A 22 12.65 3.55 -2.73
CA LEU A 22 13.17 2.35 -3.40
C LEU A 22 14.70 2.23 -3.23
N VAL A 23 15.43 3.33 -3.29
CA VAL A 23 16.90 3.35 -3.05
C VAL A 23 17.22 3.01 -1.59
N MET A 24 16.47 3.52 -0.62
CA MET A 24 16.66 3.13 0.78
C MET A 24 16.31 1.66 1.01
N LEU A 25 15.26 1.14 0.35
CA LEU A 25 14.89 -0.26 0.45
C LEU A 25 15.98 -1.18 -0.10
N THR A 26 16.60 -0.85 -1.24
CA THR A 26 17.72 -1.63 -1.79
C THR A 26 18.93 -1.59 -0.85
N SER A 27 19.19 -0.44 -0.21
CA SER A 27 20.31 -0.26 0.72
C SER A 27 20.12 -1.01 2.04
N ALA A 28 18.94 -0.94 2.64
CA ALA A 28 18.65 -1.56 3.94
C ALA A 28 18.32 -3.06 3.82
N SER A 29 17.64 -3.47 2.74
CA SER A 29 17.22 -4.86 2.54
C SER A 29 18.19 -5.67 1.68
N GLY A 30 19.19 -5.06 1.05
CA GLY A 30 20.20 -5.75 0.24
C GLY A 30 20.96 -6.86 0.97
N PRO A 31 21.50 -6.64 2.18
CA PRO A 31 22.22 -7.67 2.93
C PRO A 31 21.32 -8.84 3.36
N VAL A 32 20.06 -8.55 3.71
CA VAL A 32 19.06 -9.54 4.16
C VAL A 32 18.49 -10.36 3.00
N ALA A 33 18.30 -9.73 1.83
CA ALA A 33 17.87 -10.37 0.59
C ALA A 33 18.92 -11.36 0.07
N TRP A 34 20.19 -10.97 0.14
CA TRP A 34 21.30 -11.79 -0.34
C TRP A 34 21.50 -13.05 0.50
N GLN A 35 21.35 -12.96 1.84
CA GLN A 35 21.47 -14.10 2.74
C GLN A 35 20.29 -15.08 2.68
N LYS A 36 19.06 -14.64 2.39
CA LYS A 36 17.88 -15.52 2.40
C LYS A 36 17.45 -16.06 1.04
N PHE A 37 17.67 -15.31 -0.06
CA PHE A 37 17.09 -15.65 -1.37
C PHE A 37 18.10 -15.71 -2.52
N GLY A 38 19.37 -15.37 -2.27
CA GLY A 38 20.43 -15.40 -3.31
C GLY A 38 20.28 -14.35 -4.42
N ASP A 39 19.24 -13.51 -4.36
CA ASP A 39 18.94 -12.46 -5.35
C ASP A 39 18.64 -11.14 -4.62
N SER A 40 19.55 -10.17 -4.71
CA SER A 40 19.49 -8.89 -4.00
C SER A 40 18.27 -8.02 -4.35
N TYR A 41 17.55 -8.37 -5.43
CA TYR A 41 16.40 -7.63 -5.93
C TYR A 41 15.05 -8.22 -5.53
N TRP A 42 15.00 -9.29 -4.73
CA TRP A 42 13.72 -9.94 -4.41
C TRP A 42 12.74 -9.01 -3.68
N TYR A 43 13.21 -8.24 -2.69
CA TYR A 43 12.38 -7.25 -1.98
C TYR A 43 11.98 -6.07 -2.87
N VAL A 44 12.84 -5.68 -3.81
CA VAL A 44 12.55 -4.60 -4.76
C VAL A 44 11.46 -5.04 -5.73
N LYS A 45 11.58 -6.25 -6.28
CA LYS A 45 10.54 -6.87 -7.12
C LYS A 45 9.23 -6.98 -6.35
N HIS A 46 9.25 -7.45 -5.10
CA HIS A 46 8.05 -7.52 -4.27
C HIS A 46 7.40 -6.14 -4.04
N GLN A 47 8.20 -5.13 -3.67
CA GLN A 47 7.71 -3.75 -3.50
C GLN A 47 7.11 -3.20 -4.80
N LEU A 48 7.70 -3.51 -5.95
CA LEU A 48 7.24 -3.05 -7.26
C LEU A 48 5.93 -3.75 -7.67
N PHE A 49 5.85 -5.08 -7.52
CA PHE A 49 4.70 -5.87 -7.94
C PHE A 49 3.51 -5.76 -6.96
N TYR A 50 3.75 -5.77 -5.65
CA TYR A 50 2.69 -5.78 -4.64
C TYR A 50 2.42 -4.40 -4.01
N GLY A 51 3.34 -3.45 -4.12
CA GLY A 51 3.16 -2.09 -3.61
C GLY A 51 2.90 -1.08 -4.73
N LEU A 52 3.86 -0.96 -5.66
CA LEU A 52 3.85 0.09 -6.67
C LEU A 52 2.74 -0.12 -7.71
N LEU A 53 2.64 -1.31 -8.32
CA LEU A 53 1.63 -1.61 -9.35
C LEU A 53 0.19 -1.43 -8.83
N PRO A 54 -0.26 -2.09 -7.75
CA PRO A 54 -1.62 -1.88 -7.24
C PRO A 54 -1.83 -0.46 -6.74
N GLY A 55 -0.81 0.17 -6.15
CA GLY A 55 -0.86 1.59 -5.75
C GLY A 55 -1.08 2.54 -6.93
N LEU A 56 -0.41 2.29 -8.06
CA LEU A 56 -0.53 3.12 -9.28
C LEU A 56 -1.87 2.90 -9.97
N VAL A 57 -2.36 1.64 -10.01
CA VAL A 57 -3.71 1.30 -10.50
C VAL A 57 -4.79 1.97 -9.65
N LEU A 58 -4.70 1.87 -8.32
CA LEU A 58 -5.64 2.53 -7.40
C LEU A 58 -5.56 4.05 -7.54
N PHE A 59 -4.37 4.63 -7.59
CA PHE A 59 -4.18 6.07 -7.78
C PHE A 59 -4.82 6.56 -9.09
N PHE A 60 -4.62 5.82 -10.19
CA PHE A 60 -5.23 6.16 -11.46
C PHE A 60 -6.76 6.06 -11.40
N LEU A 61 -7.29 5.00 -10.78
CA LEU A 61 -8.73 4.79 -10.64
C LEU A 61 -9.37 5.88 -9.76
N PHE A 62 -8.78 6.19 -8.61
CA PHE A 62 -9.25 7.25 -7.71
C PHE A 62 -9.11 8.65 -8.30
N SER A 63 -8.08 8.91 -9.11
CA SER A 63 -7.93 10.21 -9.79
C SER A 63 -9.03 10.49 -10.81
N HIS A 64 -9.68 9.44 -11.35
CA HIS A 64 -10.81 9.55 -12.29
C HIS A 64 -12.18 9.56 -11.59
N ILE A 65 -12.25 9.23 -10.30
CA ILE A 65 -13.51 9.19 -9.54
C ILE A 65 -13.85 10.60 -9.02
N ASP A 66 -15.05 11.11 -9.33
CA ASP A 66 -15.54 12.39 -8.79
C ASP A 66 -15.56 12.34 -7.25
N TYR A 67 -15.02 13.37 -6.61
CA TYR A 67 -14.97 13.54 -5.15
C TYR A 67 -16.35 13.38 -4.49
N ARG A 68 -17.45 13.66 -5.20
CA ARG A 68 -18.82 13.45 -4.69
C ARG A 68 -19.16 11.97 -4.46
N VAL A 69 -18.66 11.08 -5.33
CA VAL A 69 -18.82 9.63 -5.17
C VAL A 69 -17.98 9.15 -3.98
N LEU A 70 -16.74 9.64 -3.87
CA LEU A 70 -15.85 9.32 -2.77
C LEU A 70 -16.42 9.76 -1.41
N ARG A 71 -17.06 10.94 -1.36
CA ARG A 71 -17.74 11.44 -0.16
C ARG A 71 -18.94 10.59 0.27
N ARG A 72 -19.70 10.04 -0.68
CA ARG A 72 -20.78 9.10 -0.38
C ARG A 72 -20.23 7.77 0.11
N LEU A 73 -19.08 7.33 -0.43
CA LEU A 73 -18.40 6.11 -0.03
C LEU A 73 -17.67 6.22 1.32
N ALA A 74 -17.39 7.43 1.81
CA ALA A 74 -16.72 7.63 3.10
C ALA A 74 -17.49 7.00 4.28
N ARG A 75 -18.83 7.09 4.28
CA ARG A 75 -19.67 6.48 5.32
C ARG A 75 -19.58 4.95 5.35
N PRO A 76 -19.80 4.22 4.23
CA PRO A 76 -19.64 2.77 4.22
C PRO A 76 -18.18 2.34 4.48
N LEU A 77 -17.17 3.09 4.01
CA LEU A 77 -15.76 2.78 4.33
C LEU A 77 -15.47 2.88 5.84
N PHE A 78 -16.09 3.84 6.54
CA PHE A 78 -15.95 3.96 7.99
C PHE A 78 -16.57 2.78 8.73
N TYR A 79 -17.77 2.34 8.34
CA TYR A 79 -18.34 1.14 8.96
C TYR A 79 -17.54 -0.12 8.61
N LEU A 80 -17.05 -0.21 7.37
CA LEU A 80 -16.19 -1.31 6.94
C LEU A 80 -14.90 -1.38 7.77
N SER A 81 -14.24 -0.25 8.05
CA SER A 81 -13.03 -0.23 8.89
C SER A 81 -13.32 -0.66 10.32
N LEU A 82 -14.48 -0.27 10.86
CA LEU A 82 -14.94 -0.68 12.19
C LEU A 82 -15.22 -2.18 12.26
N ILE A 83 -15.84 -2.74 11.22
CA ILE A 83 -16.06 -4.19 11.08
C ILE A 83 -14.73 -4.93 10.95
N LEU A 84 -13.80 -4.45 10.11
CA LEU A 84 -12.47 -5.04 9.97
C LEU A 84 -11.71 -5.05 11.31
N LEU A 85 -11.82 -3.98 12.10
CA LEU A 85 -11.20 -3.89 13.41
C LEU A 85 -11.75 -4.96 14.37
N LEU A 86 -13.06 -5.20 14.35
CA LEU A 86 -13.69 -6.26 15.12
C LEU A 86 -13.27 -7.65 14.60
N LEU A 87 -13.16 -7.81 13.28
CA LEU A 87 -12.81 -9.08 12.64
C LEU A 87 -11.39 -9.55 12.98
N VAL A 88 -10.46 -8.63 13.21
CA VAL A 88 -9.09 -8.94 13.66
C VAL A 88 -9.05 -9.67 15.01
N PHE A 89 -10.06 -9.47 15.88
CA PHE A 89 -10.15 -10.18 17.16
C PHE A 89 -10.65 -11.62 17.01
N VAL A 90 -11.24 -11.98 15.86
CA VAL A 90 -11.73 -13.33 15.59
C VAL A 90 -10.55 -14.29 15.40
N PRO A 91 -10.39 -15.32 16.25
CA PRO A 91 -9.32 -16.30 16.11
C PRO A 91 -9.50 -17.06 14.78
N GLY A 92 -8.45 -17.07 13.95
CA GLY A 92 -8.44 -17.73 12.63
C GLY A 92 -8.30 -16.77 11.43
N ILE A 93 -8.57 -15.47 11.59
CA ILE A 93 -8.42 -14.45 10.52
C ILE A 93 -7.26 -13.49 10.81
N GLY A 94 -7.00 -13.20 12.09
CA GLY A 94 -5.85 -12.40 12.50
C GLY A 94 -4.54 -13.16 12.30
N ALA A 95 -3.60 -12.61 11.53
CA ALA A 95 -2.22 -13.06 11.52
C ALA A 95 -1.56 -12.68 12.85
N GLU A 96 -1.24 -13.68 13.66
CA GLU A 96 -0.57 -13.50 14.94
C GLU A 96 0.93 -13.29 14.70
N TRP A 97 1.35 -12.06 14.45
CA TRP A 97 2.76 -11.66 14.49
C TRP A 97 3.10 -11.20 15.92
N GLY A 98 3.54 -12.14 16.76
CA GLY A 98 3.83 -11.89 18.19
C GLY A 98 2.58 -11.86 19.07
N THR A 99 2.50 -10.94 20.04
CA THR A 99 1.39 -10.82 21.02
C THR A 99 0.22 -9.93 20.57
N SER A 100 0.28 -9.36 19.36
CA SER A 100 -0.69 -8.36 18.88
C SER A 100 -1.45 -8.86 17.65
N LYS A 101 -2.79 -8.84 17.73
CA LYS A 101 -3.69 -9.08 16.59
C LYS A 101 -3.95 -7.75 15.90
N SER A 102 -3.12 -7.40 14.91
CA SER A 102 -3.27 -6.15 14.14
C SER A 102 -3.24 -6.36 12.62
N TRP A 103 -3.00 -7.59 12.18
CA TRP A 103 -2.86 -7.96 10.78
C TRP A 103 -3.89 -9.02 10.43
N ILE A 104 -4.51 -8.91 9.26
CA ILE A 104 -5.44 -9.92 8.74
C ILE A 104 -4.64 -10.82 7.80
N GLY A 105 -4.46 -12.08 8.17
CA GLY A 105 -3.67 -13.07 7.45
C GLY A 105 -4.48 -13.82 6.41
N PHE A 106 -5.06 -13.14 5.43
CA PHE A 106 -5.81 -13.82 4.35
C PHE A 106 -4.88 -14.40 3.27
N PHE A 107 -3.74 -13.75 3.04
CA PHE A 107 -2.72 -14.19 2.09
C PHE A 107 -1.45 -14.52 2.86
N ASN A 108 -1.13 -15.80 2.95
CA ASN A 108 0.13 -16.30 3.49
C ASN A 108 1.25 -16.02 2.47
N PHE A 109 1.78 -14.79 2.50
CA PHE A 109 3.04 -14.40 1.86
C PHE A 109 4.09 -14.11 2.93
#